data_AF-A0AAN0LX94-F1
#
_entry.id   AF-A0AAN0LX94-F1
#
_cell.length_a   1.000
_cell.length_b   1.000
_cell.length_c   1.000
_cell.angle_alpha   90.00
_cell.angle_beta   90.00
_cell.angle_gamma   90.00
#
_symmetry.space_group_name_H-M   'P 1'
#
loop_
_entity.id
_entity.type
_entity.pdbx_description
1 polymer ?
#
loop_
_entity_poly.entity_id
_entity_poly.type
_entity_poly.pdbx_seq_one_letter_code
_entity_poly.pdbx_strand_id
1 'polypeptide(L)'
;MDSDAVTYTVTYHGNGETQGVVPTDTHDYLENDTVTVLDKDTLEKTGYTFTGWNTQADGKGTSYNAGSSFDITENTDLYAQWELTPVVEKYTVTYHGNGETTGVSPVDANEYLTSDTVTVLGRNTLEKTGYTFTGWNTQGDGKGTHYPVGSSFDITENTDLYAQWNLTPVVEKYTVTYHGNGETSGVSPMDTNEYLANDAL
;
A
#
# COMPACT_ATOMS: atom_id res chain seq x y z
N MET A 1 52.52 19.07 47.60
CA MET A 1 51.23 18.38 47.54
C MET A 1 50.76 18.58 46.12
N ASP A 2 50.66 17.49 45.38
CA ASP A 2 50.03 17.50 44.07
C ASP A 2 48.56 17.85 44.30
N SER A 3 48.08 18.94 43.73
CA SER A 3 46.64 19.20 43.74
C SER A 3 46.07 18.31 42.67
N ASP A 4 45.36 17.24 43.05
CA ASP A 4 44.56 16.48 42.09
C ASP A 4 43.67 17.49 41.35
N ALA A 5 43.90 17.63 40.05
CA ALA A 5 43.10 18.50 39.21
C ALA A 5 41.67 17.96 39.23
N VAL A 6 40.69 18.85 39.43
CA VAL A 6 39.29 18.46 39.33
C VAL A 6 39.01 18.11 37.88
N THR A 7 38.57 16.87 37.64
CA THR A 7 38.15 16.40 36.33
C THR A 7 36.63 16.23 36.29
N TYR A 8 36.10 16.32 35.08
CA TYR A 8 34.68 16.13 34.76
C TYR A 8 34.50 15.03 33.72
N THR A 9 33.36 14.35 33.78
CA THR A 9 33.01 13.26 32.87
C THR A 9 31.69 13.54 32.15
N VAL A 10 31.54 12.97 30.95
CA VAL A 10 30.26 12.95 30.23
C VAL A 10 29.71 11.54 30.20
N THR A 11 28.52 11.35 30.77
CA THR A 11 27.86 10.04 30.84
C THR A 11 26.65 10.02 29.92
N TYR A 12 26.58 9.05 29.02
CA TYR A 12 25.44 8.88 28.12
C TYR A 12 24.45 7.84 28.66
N HIS A 13 23.16 8.05 28.41
CA HIS A 13 22.06 7.18 28.84
C HIS A 13 21.11 6.90 27.68
N GLY A 14 20.83 5.63 27.40
CA GLY A 14 20.00 5.24 26.24
C GLY A 14 18.53 5.65 26.32
N ASN A 15 18.04 5.97 27.52
CA ASN A 15 16.72 6.54 27.78
C ASN A 15 15.55 5.76 27.15
N GLY A 16 15.48 4.47 27.48
CA GLY A 16 14.41 3.59 27.00
C GLY A 16 14.70 3.01 25.63
N GLU A 17 15.98 2.86 25.30
CA GLU A 17 16.49 2.04 24.22
C GLU A 17 15.97 0.61 24.33
N THR A 18 15.83 -0.04 23.18
CA THR A 18 15.39 -1.44 23.11
C THR A 18 16.49 -2.35 22.59
N GLN A 19 17.48 -1.79 21.88
CA GLN A 19 18.56 -2.51 21.22
C GLN A 19 19.81 -1.64 21.15
N GLY A 20 20.95 -2.27 20.83
CA GLY A 20 22.24 -1.60 20.70
C GLY A 20 22.95 -1.37 22.04
N VAL A 21 23.99 -0.54 22.00
CA VAL A 21 24.81 -0.21 23.17
C VAL A 21 24.88 1.30 23.32
N VAL A 22 24.78 1.79 24.56
CA VAL A 22 24.93 3.21 24.87
C VAL A 22 26.40 3.62 24.64
N PRO A 23 26.66 4.69 23.89
CA PRO A 23 28.02 5.21 23.70
C PRO A 23 28.70 5.52 25.03
N THR A 24 30.01 5.33 25.10
CA THR A 24 30.80 5.64 26.29
C THR A 24 31.87 6.66 25.93
N ASP A 25 31.88 7.79 26.62
CA ASP A 25 33.03 8.69 26.62
C ASP A 25 34.00 8.25 27.71
N THR A 26 35.26 8.06 27.34
CA THR A 26 36.33 7.59 28.25
C THR A 26 37.32 8.69 28.62
N HIS A 27 37.05 9.93 28.19
CA HIS A 27 37.88 11.07 28.51
C HIS A 27 37.49 11.68 29.86
N ASP A 28 38.52 11.99 30.66
CA ASP A 28 38.42 12.89 31.79
C ASP A 28 38.77 14.30 31.32
N TYR A 29 37.86 15.25 31.51
CA TYR A 29 38.00 16.62 31.05
C TYR A 29 38.40 17.56 32.19
N LEU A 30 39.19 18.60 31.91
CA LEU A 30 39.40 19.71 32.82
C LEU A 30 38.30 20.77 32.65
N GLU A 31 38.23 21.71 33.59
CA GLU A 31 37.29 22.83 33.51
C GLU A 31 37.50 23.67 32.24
N ASN A 32 36.42 23.87 31.48
CA ASN A 32 36.36 24.55 30.18
C ASN A 32 37.02 23.81 29.00
N ASP A 33 37.33 22.53 29.15
CA ASP A 33 37.65 21.70 27.98
C ASP A 33 36.42 21.56 27.08
N THR A 34 36.66 21.56 25.77
CA THR A 34 35.59 21.38 24.77
C THR A 34 35.29 19.89 24.59
N VAL A 35 34.07 19.50 24.90
CA VAL A 35 33.51 18.16 24.63
C VAL A 35 32.92 18.15 23.23
N THR A 36 33.13 17.07 22.47
CA THR A 36 32.35 16.77 21.26
C THR A 36 31.33 15.68 21.57
N VAL A 37 30.05 15.96 21.33
CA VAL A 37 28.94 15.06 21.65
C VAL A 37 28.95 13.85 20.73
N LEU A 38 28.96 12.65 21.31
CA LEU A 38 28.99 11.39 20.58
C LEU A 38 27.68 11.18 19.80
N ASP A 39 27.76 10.49 18.66
CA ASP A 39 26.56 9.97 18.00
C ASP A 39 26.00 8.77 18.78
N LYS A 40 24.77 8.37 18.48
CA LYS A 40 24.10 7.22 19.09
C LYS A 40 24.79 5.88 18.83
N ASP A 41 25.70 5.81 17.85
CA ASP A 41 26.33 4.57 17.37
C ASP A 41 25.26 3.49 17.07
N THR A 42 25.36 2.33 17.70
CA THR A 42 24.45 1.20 17.51
C THR A 42 23.15 1.31 18.32
N LEU A 43 22.99 2.34 19.14
CA LEU A 43 21.83 2.52 20.00
C LEU A 43 20.54 2.70 19.17
N GLU A 44 19.51 1.94 19.52
CA GLU A 44 18.23 1.91 18.82
C GLU A 44 17.03 1.76 19.77
N LYS A 45 15.91 2.37 19.39
CA LYS A 45 14.61 2.21 20.04
C LYS A 45 13.56 1.85 19.00
N THR A 46 13.03 0.64 19.08
CA THR A 46 12.07 0.09 18.11
C THR A 46 10.85 1.02 17.95
N GLY A 47 10.60 1.48 16.73
CA GLY A 47 9.49 2.38 16.40
C GLY A 47 9.78 3.87 16.67
N TYR A 48 11.03 4.23 17.00
CA TYR A 48 11.44 5.61 17.25
C TYR A 48 12.70 5.98 16.47
N THR A 49 12.81 7.26 16.12
CA THR A 49 13.99 7.88 15.53
C THR A 49 14.76 8.65 16.60
N PHE A 50 16.08 8.46 16.66
CA PHE A 50 16.94 9.26 17.53
C PHE A 50 16.99 10.71 17.05
N THR A 51 16.73 11.66 17.94
CA THR A 51 16.69 13.10 17.61
C THR A 51 17.86 13.90 18.20
N GLY A 52 18.62 13.30 19.12
CA GLY A 52 19.75 13.94 19.79
C GLY A 52 19.85 13.53 21.26
N TRP A 53 20.66 14.27 22.01
CA TRP A 53 20.85 14.11 23.43
C TRP A 53 20.24 15.28 24.19
N ASN A 54 19.83 15.06 25.44
CA ASN A 54 19.36 16.13 26.33
C ASN A 54 19.93 15.95 27.73
N THR A 55 20.20 17.04 28.45
CA THR A 55 20.71 16.97 29.82
C THR A 55 19.69 16.47 30.85
N GLN A 56 18.43 16.29 30.46
CA GLN A 56 17.38 15.69 31.27
C GLN A 56 16.67 14.58 30.50
N ALA A 57 16.36 13.47 31.18
CA ALA A 57 15.70 12.32 30.59
C ALA A 57 14.32 12.65 29.97
N ASP A 58 13.62 13.65 30.51
CA ASP A 58 12.30 14.10 30.04
C ASP A 58 12.36 15.13 28.89
N GLY A 59 13.57 15.45 28.41
CA GLY A 59 13.79 16.34 27.27
C GLY A 59 13.68 17.83 27.60
N LYS A 60 13.51 18.23 28.86
CA LYS A 60 13.37 19.65 29.25
C LYS A 60 14.69 20.36 29.56
N GLY A 61 15.80 19.63 29.52
CA GLY A 61 17.14 20.19 29.67
C GLY A 61 17.66 20.82 28.38
N THR A 62 18.98 21.01 28.33
CA THR A 62 19.67 21.51 27.14
C THR A 62 19.81 20.40 26.12
N SER A 63 19.40 20.65 24.88
CA SER A 63 19.52 19.68 23.78
C SER A 63 20.85 19.82 23.05
N TYR A 64 21.44 18.68 22.72
CA TYR A 64 22.67 18.59 21.94
C TYR A 64 22.49 17.62 20.77
N ASN A 65 22.90 18.04 19.58
CA ASN A 65 22.98 17.15 18.42
C ASN A 65 24.29 16.35 18.47
N ALA A 66 24.30 15.16 17.90
CA ALA A 66 25.54 14.42 17.66
C ALA A 66 26.55 15.29 16.87
N GLY A 67 27.81 15.29 17.29
CA GLY A 67 28.87 16.10 16.71
C GLY A 67 28.85 17.59 17.09
N SER A 68 27.87 18.06 17.86
CA SER A 68 27.94 19.40 18.47
C SER A 68 28.98 19.43 19.60
N SER A 69 29.35 20.63 20.05
CA SER A 69 30.34 20.80 21.11
C SER A 69 29.85 21.74 22.20
N PHE A 70 30.31 21.52 23.43
CA PHE A 70 30.11 22.42 24.56
C PHE A 70 31.34 22.43 25.47
N ASP A 71 31.54 23.51 26.22
CA ASP A 71 32.60 23.60 27.22
C ASP A 71 32.10 23.03 28.55
N ILE A 72 32.85 22.09 29.13
CA ILE A 72 32.42 21.39 30.34
C ILE A 72 32.84 22.13 31.61
N THR A 73 31.88 22.35 32.50
CA THR A 73 32.10 22.99 33.82
C THR A 73 31.66 22.11 34.99
N GLU A 74 31.00 20.99 34.69
CA GLU A 74 30.53 20.00 35.66
C GLU A 74 30.31 18.63 34.97
N ASN A 75 30.20 17.56 35.76
CA ASN A 75 29.80 16.26 35.23
C ASN A 75 28.47 16.39 34.52
N THR A 76 28.41 15.90 33.28
CA THR A 76 27.24 16.08 32.41
C THR A 76 26.64 14.73 32.06
N ASP A 77 25.38 14.53 32.40
CA ASP A 77 24.59 13.40 31.91
C ASP A 77 23.84 13.78 30.63
N LEU A 78 23.89 12.92 29.62
CA LEU A 78 23.23 13.08 28.34
C LEU A 78 22.28 11.91 28.07
N TYR A 79 21.00 12.19 27.96
CA TYR A 79 19.93 11.22 27.74
C TYR A 79 19.46 11.24 26.30
N ALA A 80 19.46 10.10 25.62
CA ALA A 80 18.99 9.99 24.25
C ALA A 80 17.53 10.46 24.15
N GLN A 81 17.22 11.23 23.13
CA GLN A 81 15.88 11.67 22.83
C GLN A 81 15.38 10.95 21.59
N TRP A 82 14.11 10.54 21.68
CA TRP A 82 13.48 9.65 20.73
C TRP A 82 12.15 10.23 20.29
N GLU A 83 11.95 10.36 18.99
CA GLU A 83 10.67 10.75 18.39
C GLU A 83 10.00 9.52 17.77
N LEU A 84 8.69 9.37 17.97
CA LEU A 84 7.95 8.24 17.42
C LEU A 84 8.07 8.26 15.89
N THR A 85 8.57 7.19 15.28
CA THR A 85 8.61 7.06 13.83
C THR A 85 7.19 6.82 13.34
N PRO A 86 6.61 7.72 12.51
CA PRO A 86 5.24 7.54 12.02
C PRO A 86 5.15 6.27 11.18
N VAL A 87 4.25 5.36 11.56
CA VAL A 87 3.88 4.23 10.69
C VAL A 87 2.83 4.73 9.72
N VAL A 88 3.19 4.78 8.44
CA VAL A 88 2.26 5.13 7.37
C VAL A 88 1.62 3.85 6.88
N GLU A 89 0.37 3.60 7.27
CA GLU A 89 -0.42 2.50 6.72
C GLU A 89 -0.67 2.75 5.23
N LYS A 90 -0.45 1.71 4.44
CA LYS A 90 -0.68 1.71 3.00
C LYS A 90 -1.75 0.69 2.65
N TYR A 91 -2.61 1.03 1.71
CA TYR A 91 -3.68 0.20 1.21
C TYR A 91 -3.44 -0.17 -0.26
N THR A 92 -4.03 -1.28 -0.67
CA THR A 92 -3.91 -1.82 -2.02
C THR A 92 -5.29 -2.14 -2.59
N VAL A 93 -5.38 -2.20 -3.91
CA VAL A 93 -6.59 -2.63 -4.62
C VAL A 93 -6.29 -3.91 -5.39
N THR A 94 -7.01 -4.98 -5.08
CA THR A 94 -6.82 -6.30 -5.70
C THR A 94 -8.01 -6.64 -6.58
N TYR A 95 -7.75 -7.07 -7.81
CA TYR A 95 -8.78 -7.39 -8.80
C TYR A 95 -8.91 -8.90 -9.03
N HIS A 96 -10.13 -9.42 -8.88
CA HIS A 96 -10.45 -10.85 -8.99
C HIS A 96 -11.35 -11.11 -10.21
N GLY A 97 -10.94 -12.02 -11.10
CA GLY A 97 -11.67 -12.33 -12.33
C GLY A 97 -13.09 -12.91 -12.14
N ASN A 98 -13.38 -13.43 -10.95
CA ASN A 98 -14.70 -13.86 -10.49
C ASN A 98 -15.44 -14.80 -11.46
N GLY A 99 -14.84 -15.96 -11.71
CA GLY A 99 -15.41 -16.99 -12.58
C GLY A 99 -15.17 -16.70 -14.05
N GLU A 100 -14.09 -15.99 -14.35
CA GLU A 100 -13.49 -15.87 -15.67
C GLU A 100 -13.19 -17.26 -16.26
N THR A 101 -13.29 -17.37 -17.57
CA THR A 101 -12.93 -18.60 -18.29
C THR A 101 -11.50 -18.56 -18.81
N THR A 102 -11.00 -17.36 -19.14
CA THR A 102 -9.62 -17.14 -19.62
C THR A 102 -9.16 -15.72 -19.30
N GLY A 103 -7.87 -15.46 -19.48
CA GLY A 103 -7.26 -14.15 -19.28
C GLY A 103 -6.70 -13.96 -17.88
N VAL A 104 -6.27 -12.73 -17.61
CA VAL A 104 -5.66 -12.33 -16.33
C VAL A 104 -6.25 -11.00 -15.87
N SER A 105 -6.48 -10.88 -14.56
CA SER A 105 -6.91 -9.63 -13.93
C SER A 105 -5.95 -8.47 -14.22
N PRO A 106 -6.42 -7.21 -14.20
CA PRO A 106 -5.51 -6.08 -14.09
C PRO A 106 -4.74 -6.11 -12.77
N VAL A 107 -3.57 -5.49 -12.75
CA VAL A 107 -2.78 -5.27 -11.53
C VAL A 107 -2.70 -3.78 -11.28
N ASP A 108 -3.13 -3.35 -10.10
CA ASP A 108 -2.84 -2.02 -9.61
C ASP A 108 -1.50 -2.07 -8.86
N ALA A 109 -0.49 -1.38 -9.39
CA ALA A 109 0.85 -1.38 -8.83
C ALA A 109 1.05 -0.28 -7.78
N ASN A 110 0.02 0.52 -7.50
CA ASN A 110 0.11 1.61 -6.53
C ASN A 110 -0.13 1.10 -5.10
N GLU A 111 0.58 1.72 -4.17
CA GLU A 111 0.21 1.71 -2.76
C GLU A 111 -0.41 3.06 -2.42
N TYR A 112 -1.52 3.02 -1.69
CA TYR A 112 -2.32 4.20 -1.38
C TYR A 112 -2.27 4.55 0.10
N LEU A 113 -2.36 5.83 0.42
CA LEU A 113 -2.65 6.30 1.77
C LEU A 113 -4.16 6.39 2.00
N THR A 114 -4.56 6.52 3.26
CA THR A 114 -5.96 6.79 3.60
C THR A 114 -6.47 8.04 2.88
N SER A 115 -7.65 7.93 2.29
CA SER A 115 -8.31 8.97 1.47
C SER A 115 -7.62 9.31 0.15
N ASP A 116 -6.61 8.56 -0.29
CA ASP A 116 -6.12 8.69 -1.65
C ASP A 116 -7.20 8.23 -2.65
N THR A 117 -7.28 8.90 -3.79
CA THR A 117 -8.25 8.57 -4.83
C THR A 117 -7.73 7.45 -5.73
N VAL A 118 -8.44 6.33 -5.76
CA VAL A 118 -8.22 5.21 -6.68
C VAL A 118 -9.01 5.43 -7.96
N THR A 119 -8.42 5.14 -9.12
CA THR A 119 -9.16 5.02 -10.40
C THR A 119 -9.33 3.56 -10.77
N VAL A 120 -10.57 3.12 -10.99
CA VAL A 120 -10.92 1.72 -11.22
C VAL A 120 -10.46 1.26 -12.60
N LEU A 121 -9.62 0.21 -12.62
CA LEU A 121 -9.01 -0.32 -13.83
C LEU A 121 -10.01 -1.09 -14.70
N GLY A 122 -9.69 -1.23 -15.99
CA GLY A 122 -10.43 -2.10 -16.90
C GLY A 122 -10.16 -3.59 -16.63
N ARG A 123 -10.91 -4.49 -17.27
CA ARG A 123 -10.80 -5.96 -17.09
C ARG A 123 -9.48 -6.59 -17.57
N ASN A 124 -8.53 -5.80 -18.06
CA ASN A 124 -7.34 -6.28 -18.76
C ASN A 124 -7.73 -7.29 -19.87
N THR A 125 -7.25 -8.53 -19.79
CA THR A 125 -7.56 -9.58 -20.77
C THR A 125 -8.62 -10.58 -20.28
N LEU A 126 -9.32 -10.30 -19.17
CA LEU A 126 -10.32 -11.21 -18.62
C LEU A 126 -11.47 -11.44 -19.59
N GLU A 127 -11.79 -12.71 -19.80
CA GLU A 127 -12.93 -13.15 -20.59
C GLU A 127 -13.71 -14.24 -19.89
N LYS A 128 -15.05 -14.14 -19.93
CA LYS A 128 -15.97 -15.15 -19.43
C LYS A 128 -16.92 -15.58 -20.54
N THR A 129 -16.75 -16.81 -21.01
CA THR A 129 -17.50 -17.36 -22.17
C THR A 129 -19.01 -17.25 -21.94
N GLY A 130 -19.71 -16.57 -22.86
CA GLY A 130 -21.16 -16.35 -22.79
C GLY A 130 -21.57 -15.20 -21.87
N TYR A 131 -20.64 -14.38 -21.38
CA TYR A 131 -20.92 -13.24 -20.52
C TYR A 131 -20.20 -11.96 -21.00
N THR A 132 -20.81 -10.83 -20.71
CA THR A 132 -20.26 -9.49 -20.92
C THR A 132 -19.80 -8.91 -19.59
N PHE A 133 -18.56 -8.42 -19.53
CA PHE A 133 -18.04 -7.68 -18.38
C PHE A 133 -18.76 -6.33 -18.22
N THR A 134 -19.23 -6.02 -17.02
CA THR A 134 -20.00 -4.78 -16.76
C THR A 134 -19.31 -3.83 -15.78
N GLY A 135 -18.26 -4.28 -15.10
CA GLY A 135 -17.54 -3.50 -14.09
C GLY A 135 -17.06 -4.40 -12.96
N TRP A 136 -16.80 -3.79 -11.80
CA TRP A 136 -16.33 -4.49 -10.61
C TRP A 136 -17.34 -4.36 -9.47
N ASN A 137 -17.29 -5.28 -8.51
CA ASN A 137 -18.09 -5.25 -7.30
C ASN A 137 -17.22 -5.53 -6.07
N THR A 138 -17.49 -4.89 -4.94
CA THR A 138 -16.74 -5.16 -3.69
C THR A 138 -17.02 -6.54 -3.08
N GLN A 139 -18.00 -7.28 -3.59
CA GLN A 139 -18.31 -8.65 -3.17
C GLN A 139 -18.43 -9.56 -4.40
N GLY A 140 -17.85 -10.77 -4.33
CA GLY A 140 -17.88 -11.74 -5.43
C GLY A 140 -19.27 -12.22 -5.83
N ASP A 141 -20.25 -12.15 -4.91
CA ASP A 141 -21.66 -12.49 -5.19
C ASP A 141 -22.45 -11.32 -5.84
N GLY A 142 -21.81 -10.17 -6.04
CA GLY A 142 -22.38 -8.99 -6.69
C GLY A 142 -23.28 -8.12 -5.80
N LYS A 143 -23.36 -8.38 -4.48
CA LYS A 143 -24.21 -7.60 -3.55
C LYS A 143 -23.51 -6.40 -2.92
N GLY A 144 -22.22 -6.24 -3.17
CA GLY A 144 -21.45 -5.08 -2.74
C GLY A 144 -21.67 -3.86 -3.64
N THR A 145 -20.79 -2.88 -3.50
CA THR A 145 -20.81 -1.64 -4.29
C THR A 145 -20.29 -1.92 -5.69
N HIS A 146 -21.05 -1.52 -6.71
CA HIS A 146 -20.63 -1.60 -8.11
C HIS A 146 -19.77 -0.41 -8.50
N TYR A 147 -18.65 -0.69 -9.18
CA TYR A 147 -17.73 0.28 -9.74
C TYR A 147 -17.57 0.10 -11.26
N PRO A 148 -18.01 1.08 -12.07
CA PRO A 148 -17.70 1.12 -13.49
C PRO A 148 -16.20 1.35 -13.73
N VAL A 149 -15.68 0.89 -14.87
CA VAL A 149 -14.31 1.18 -15.30
C VAL A 149 -14.11 2.70 -15.42
N GLY A 150 -12.99 3.20 -14.90
CA GLY A 150 -12.64 4.63 -14.91
C GLY A 150 -13.38 5.47 -13.86
N SER A 151 -14.29 4.87 -13.08
CA SER A 151 -14.81 5.52 -11.88
C SER A 151 -13.72 5.65 -10.80
N SER A 152 -13.97 6.46 -9.77
CA SER A 152 -13.03 6.64 -8.67
C SER A 152 -13.70 6.52 -7.30
N PHE A 153 -12.91 6.12 -6.30
CA PHE A 153 -13.30 6.11 -4.90
C PHE A 153 -12.09 6.46 -4.02
N ASP A 154 -12.36 6.97 -2.82
CA ASP A 154 -11.32 7.23 -1.82
C ASP A 154 -11.10 5.97 -0.98
N ILE A 155 -9.85 5.52 -0.89
CA ILE A 155 -9.51 4.26 -0.22
C ILE A 155 -9.28 4.47 1.27
N THR A 156 -9.92 3.65 2.09
CA THR A 156 -9.77 3.69 3.56
C THR A 156 -9.27 2.37 4.14
N GLU A 157 -9.19 1.33 3.31
CA GLU A 157 -8.73 -0.01 3.66
C GLU A 157 -8.33 -0.78 2.39
N ASN A 158 -7.64 -1.91 2.53
CA ASN A 158 -7.40 -2.81 1.39
C ASN A 158 -8.72 -3.19 0.74
N THR A 159 -8.82 -2.99 -0.58
CA THR A 159 -10.08 -3.17 -1.31
C THR A 159 -9.95 -4.30 -2.32
N ASP A 160 -10.81 -5.31 -2.19
CA ASP A 160 -10.97 -6.36 -3.18
C ASP A 160 -12.12 -6.02 -4.15
N LEU A 161 -11.83 -6.10 -5.45
CA LEU A 161 -12.78 -5.84 -6.53
C LEU A 161 -12.96 -7.10 -7.37
N TYR A 162 -14.19 -7.60 -7.45
CA TYR A 162 -14.56 -8.81 -8.16
C TYR A 162 -15.26 -8.47 -9.46
N ALA A 163 -14.84 -9.07 -10.58
CA ALA A 163 -15.43 -8.79 -11.87
C ALA A 163 -16.93 -9.13 -11.87
N GLN A 164 -17.74 -8.23 -12.43
CA GLN A 164 -19.16 -8.41 -12.59
C GLN A 164 -19.47 -8.74 -14.05
N TRP A 165 -20.27 -9.79 -14.23
CA TRP A 165 -20.53 -10.41 -15.52
C TRP A 165 -22.04 -10.54 -15.74
N ASN A 166 -22.55 -10.05 -16.87
CA ASN A 166 -23.93 -10.30 -17.30
C ASN A 166 -23.98 -11.36 -18.38
N LEU A 167 -24.94 -12.28 -18.31
CA LEU A 167 -25.13 -13.29 -19.36
C LEU A 167 -25.39 -12.58 -20.70
N THR A 168 -24.61 -12.92 -21.72
CA THR A 168 -24.81 -12.42 -23.08
C THR A 168 -26.00 -13.19 -23.69
N PRO A 169 -27.11 -12.52 -24.06
CA PRO A 169 -28.25 -13.20 -24.65
C PRO A 169 -27.85 -13.90 -25.96
N VAL A 170 -28.16 -15.20 -26.08
CA VAL A 170 -28.04 -15.91 -27.35
C VAL A 170 -29.29 -15.61 -28.16
N VAL A 171 -29.12 -15.00 -29.33
CA VAL A 171 -30.20 -14.82 -30.30
C VAL A 171 -30.14 -15.99 -31.27
N GLU A 172 -31.02 -16.98 -31.09
CA GLU A 172 -31.17 -18.07 -32.05
C GLU A 172 -31.74 -17.53 -33.35
N LYS A 173 -31.13 -17.93 -34.48
CA LYS A 173 -31.59 -17.61 -35.82
C LYS A 173 -32.02 -18.90 -36.53
N TYR A 174 -33.15 -18.84 -37.22
CA TYR A 174 -33.71 -19.96 -37.97
C TYR A 174 -33.64 -19.67 -39.47
N THR A 175 -33.47 -20.72 -40.27
CA THR A 175 -33.54 -20.68 -41.74
C THR A 175 -34.73 -21.48 -42.23
N VAL A 176 -35.47 -20.96 -43.20
CA VAL A 176 -36.57 -21.70 -43.86
C VAL A 176 -36.02 -22.47 -45.05
N THR A 177 -36.34 -23.76 -45.14
CA THR A 177 -36.01 -24.60 -46.29
C THR A 177 -37.29 -25.19 -46.89
N TYR A 178 -37.48 -25.02 -48.20
CA TYR A 178 -38.63 -25.58 -48.92
C TYR A 178 -38.23 -26.90 -49.58
N HIS A 179 -39.04 -27.94 -49.34
CA HIS A 179 -38.89 -29.23 -50.00
C HIS A 179 -40.04 -29.43 -51.00
N GLY A 180 -39.71 -29.57 -52.29
CA GLY A 180 -40.70 -29.86 -53.33
C GLY A 180 -41.27 -31.28 -53.18
N ASN A 181 -42.60 -31.43 -53.18
CA ASN A 181 -43.25 -32.73 -53.04
C ASN A 181 -43.71 -33.27 -54.40
N GLY A 182 -42.83 -34.02 -55.07
CA GLY A 182 -43.17 -34.73 -56.32
C GLY A 182 -42.88 -33.97 -57.63
N GLU A 183 -41.96 -33.00 -57.59
CA GLU A 183 -41.59 -32.23 -58.78
C GLU A 183 -40.92 -33.10 -59.86
N THR A 184 -41.40 -33.04 -61.10
CA THR A 184 -40.78 -33.72 -62.27
C THR A 184 -39.81 -32.81 -63.05
N SER A 185 -39.77 -31.50 -62.73
CA SER A 185 -38.73 -30.54 -63.13
C SER A 185 -38.83 -29.25 -62.31
N GLY A 186 -37.72 -28.50 -62.16
CA GLY A 186 -37.63 -27.23 -61.41
C GLY A 186 -36.69 -27.31 -60.19
N VAL A 187 -36.32 -26.15 -59.61
CA VAL A 187 -35.59 -26.07 -58.33
C VAL A 187 -36.54 -25.54 -57.24
N SER A 188 -36.49 -26.12 -56.04
CA SER A 188 -37.25 -25.60 -54.92
C SER A 188 -36.79 -24.16 -54.60
N PRO A 189 -37.72 -23.24 -54.27
CA PRO A 189 -37.35 -21.88 -53.89
C PRO A 189 -36.40 -21.91 -52.70
N MET A 190 -35.41 -21.03 -52.72
CA MET A 190 -34.44 -20.86 -51.64
C MET A 190 -34.77 -19.58 -50.91
N ASP A 191 -34.98 -19.68 -49.59
CA ASP A 191 -35.06 -18.54 -48.71
C ASP A 191 -33.68 -18.29 -48.09
N THR A 192 -33.13 -17.10 -48.30
CA THR A 192 -31.82 -16.69 -47.78
C THR A 192 -31.93 -15.83 -46.52
N ASN A 193 -33.14 -15.59 -46.02
CA ASN A 193 -33.35 -14.78 -44.82
C ASN A 193 -33.08 -15.61 -43.55
N GLU A 194 -32.56 -14.94 -42.54
CA GLU A 194 -32.47 -15.46 -41.18
C GLU A 194 -33.61 -14.86 -40.34
N TYR A 195 -34.32 -15.70 -39.61
CA TYR A 195 -35.49 -15.33 -38.82
C TYR A 195 -35.21 -15.46 -37.32
N LEU A 196 -35.81 -14.59 -36.52
CA LEU A 196 -35.86 -14.72 -35.07
C LEU A 196 -37.07 -15.54 -34.63
N ALA A 197 -37.02 -16.06 -33.41
CA ALA A 197 -38.21 -16.68 -32.80
C ALA A 197 -39.37 -15.66 -32.77
N ASN A 198 -40.49 -16.02 -33.39
CA ASN A 198 -41.74 -15.25 -33.54
C ASN A 198 -41.77 -14.17 -34.66
N ASP A 199 -40.80 -14.16 -35.57
CA ASP A 199 -40.99 -13.41 -36.81
C ASP A 199 -42.19 -13.98 -37.59
N ALA A 200 -43.02 -13.10 -38.15
CA ALA A 200 -44.11 -13.53 -39.02
C ALA A 200 -43.54 -13.99 -40.37
N LEU A 201 -43.88 -15.22 -40.76
CA LEU A 201 -43.59 -15.82 -42.06
C LEU A 201 -44.58 -15.35 -43.13
#